data_AF-A0A196NT39-F1
#
_entry.id   AF-A0A196NT39-F1
#
_cell.length_a   1.000
_cell.length_b   1.000
_cell.length_c   1.000
_cell.angle_alpha   90.00
_cell.angle_beta   90.00
_cell.angle_gamma   90.00
#
_symmetry.space_group_name_H-M   'P 1'
#
loop_
_entity.id
_entity.type
_entity.pdbx_description
1 polymer ?
#
loop_
_entity_poly.entity_id
_entity_poly.type
_entity_poly.pdbx_seq_one_letter_code
_entity_poly.pdbx_strand_id
1 'polypeptide(L)'
;MTQPKGDLAEKIETPGDASFRVAANELRQFIERIERLEAEKKDIADQIKEVFGEAKSRGYLVMAIRKIIALRKRDKDDVAEEEAVIQMYKEALGMG
;
A
#
# COMPACT_ATOMS: atom_id res chain seq x y z
N MET A 1 -36.16 -41.91 43.82
CA MET A 1 -34.92 -41.14 44.06
C MET A 1 -33.81 -41.95 43.41
N THR A 2 -33.10 -41.56 42.35
CA THR A 2 -32.78 -40.24 41.80
C THR A 2 -32.25 -40.47 40.36
N GLN A 3 -32.55 -39.59 39.41
CA GLN A 3 -31.78 -39.42 38.15
C GLN A 3 -30.45 -38.69 38.47
N PRO A 4 -29.51 -38.47 37.51
CA PRO A 4 -28.97 -39.35 36.48
C PRO A 4 -27.44 -39.17 36.25
N LYS A 5 -26.88 -40.02 35.38
CA LYS A 5 -25.86 -39.75 34.32
C LYS A 5 -24.52 -39.09 34.70
N GLY A 6 -23.51 -39.96 34.78
CA GLY A 6 -22.30 -39.94 33.93
C GLY A 6 -21.62 -38.61 33.69
N ASP A 7 -20.55 -38.38 34.45
CA ASP A 7 -19.42 -37.54 34.09
C ASP A 7 -18.74 -38.02 32.78
N LEU A 8 -17.93 -37.11 32.22
CA LEU A 8 -16.94 -37.25 31.12
C LEU A 8 -17.49 -36.79 29.76
N ALA A 9 -17.23 -35.57 29.28
CA ALA A 9 -15.92 -35.05 28.88
C ALA A 9 -15.17 -36.00 27.93
N GLU A 10 -15.53 -35.95 26.64
CA GLU A 10 -14.55 -35.94 25.54
C GLU A 10 -15.22 -35.39 24.28
N LYS A 11 -15.04 -34.09 24.01
CA LYS A 11 -15.23 -33.57 22.66
C LYS A 11 -14.10 -34.17 21.84
N ILE A 12 -14.39 -35.22 21.07
CA ILE A 12 -13.46 -35.78 20.11
C ILE A 12 -13.16 -34.67 19.10
N GLU A 13 -12.00 -34.01 19.22
CA GLU A 13 -11.48 -33.13 18.18
C GLU A 13 -11.26 -33.99 16.93
N THR A 14 -12.07 -33.79 15.89
CA THR A 14 -11.87 -34.52 14.65
C THR A 14 -10.64 -33.95 13.94
N PRO A 15 -9.83 -34.76 13.23
CA PRO A 15 -8.62 -34.28 12.55
C PRO A 15 -8.85 -33.07 11.60
N GLY A 16 -10.07 -32.91 11.08
CA GLY A 16 -10.48 -31.75 10.29
C GLY A 16 -10.52 -30.43 11.08
N ASP A 17 -10.87 -30.47 12.36
CA ASP A 17 -10.93 -29.28 13.23
C ASP A 17 -9.54 -28.72 13.51
N ALA A 18 -8.55 -29.60 13.73
CA ALA A 18 -7.17 -29.19 13.93
C ALA A 18 -6.58 -28.55 12.67
N SER A 19 -6.81 -29.15 11.49
CA SER A 19 -6.34 -28.59 10.22
C SER A 19 -7.03 -27.25 9.90
N PHE A 20 -8.32 -27.12 10.21
CA PHE A 20 -9.06 -25.87 10.05
C PHE A 20 -8.52 -24.77 10.98
N ARG A 21 -8.20 -25.11 12.24
CA ARG A 21 -7.58 -24.18 13.19
C ARG A 21 -6.20 -23.70 12.73
N VAL A 22 -5.37 -24.58 12.16
CA VAL A 22 -4.07 -24.20 11.60
C VAL A 22 -4.25 -23.23 10.44
N ALA A 23 -5.13 -23.54 9.47
CA ALA A 23 -5.42 -22.65 8.34
C ALA A 23 -5.99 -21.29 8.78
N ALA A 24 -6.88 -21.29 9.79
CA ALA A 24 -7.44 -20.05 10.35
C ALA A 24 -6.37 -19.18 11.04
N ASN A 25 -5.39 -19.80 11.71
CA ASN A 25 -4.28 -19.08 12.35
C ASN A 25 -3.32 -18.48 11.32
N GLU A 26 -3.06 -19.17 10.21
CA GLU A 26 -2.24 -18.64 9.12
C GLU A 26 -2.95 -17.46 8.42
N LEU A 27 -4.24 -17.60 8.11
CA LEU A 27 -5.04 -16.51 7.54
C LEU A 27 -5.04 -15.27 8.45
N ARG A 28 -5.19 -15.46 9.77
CA ARG A 28 -5.13 -14.36 10.74
C ARG A 28 -3.79 -13.62 10.69
N GLN A 29 -2.68 -14.34 10.61
CA GLN A 29 -1.35 -13.73 10.50
C GLN A 29 -1.19 -12.88 9.22
N PHE A 30 -1.72 -13.34 8.08
CA PHE A 30 -1.72 -12.53 6.86
C PHE A 30 -2.56 -11.26 7.01
N ILE A 31 -3.76 -11.36 7.58
CA ILE A 31 -4.65 -10.21 7.81
C ILE A 31 -3.98 -9.18 8.72
N GLU A 32 -3.50 -9.60 9.89
CA GLU A 32 -2.86 -8.70 10.86
C GLU A 32 -1.62 -8.00 10.27
N ARG A 33 -0.85 -8.72 9.44
CA ARG A 33 0.29 -8.14 8.73
C ARG A 33 -0.16 -7.09 7.70
N ILE A 34 -1.23 -7.36 6.94
CA ILE A 34 -1.78 -6.42 5.96
C ILE A 34 -2.35 -5.18 6.65
N GLU A 35 -3.11 -5.34 7.73
CA GLU A 35 -3.68 -4.23 8.50
C GLU A 35 -2.59 -3.30 9.04
N ARG A 36 -1.51 -3.88 9.58
CA ARG A 36 -0.34 -3.09 10.00
C ARG A 36 0.29 -2.34 8.83
N LEU A 37 0.49 -2.98 7.68
CA LEU A 37 1.06 -2.34 6.49
C LEU A 37 0.15 -1.21 5.94
N GLU A 38 -1.17 -1.36 5.99
CA GLU A 38 -2.10 -0.31 5.60
C GLU A 38 -2.07 0.87 6.58
N ALA A 39 -1.90 0.63 7.88
CA ALA A 39 -1.67 1.69 8.86
C ALA A 39 -0.35 2.44 8.59
N GLU A 40 0.76 1.72 8.39
CA GLU A 40 2.05 2.31 8.04
C GLU A 40 1.99 3.14 6.75
N LYS A 41 1.31 2.61 5.72
CA LYS A 41 1.08 3.31 4.45
C LYS A 41 0.27 4.59 4.64
N LYS A 42 -0.73 4.59 5.52
CA LYS A 42 -1.50 5.79 5.86
C LYS A 42 -0.61 6.84 6.51
N ASP A 43 0.20 6.44 7.50
CA ASP A 43 1.09 7.36 8.21
C ASP A 43 2.12 7.97 7.26
N ILE A 44 2.72 7.16 6.37
CA ILE A 44 3.63 7.64 5.31
C ILE A 44 2.91 8.61 4.37
N ALA A 45 1.66 8.32 3.99
CA ALA A 45 0.90 9.21 3.11
C ALA A 45 0.62 10.57 3.77
N ASP A 46 0.37 10.58 5.08
CA ASP A 46 0.16 11.82 5.83
C ASP A 46 1.46 12.62 6.00
N GLN A 47 2.59 11.96 6.30
CA GLN A 47 3.91 12.58 6.29
C GLN A 47 4.26 13.21 4.92
N ILE A 48 3.95 12.52 3.81
CA ILE A 48 4.14 13.07 2.46
C ILE A 48 3.29 14.34 2.25
N LYS A 49 2.05 14.37 2.76
CA LYS A 49 1.20 15.57 2.66
C LYS A 49 1.79 16.73 3.45
N GLU A 50 2.33 16.48 4.64
CA GLU A 50 3.00 17.49 5.47
C GLU A 50 4.19 18.10 4.73
N VAL A 51 5.05 17.28 4.12
CA VAL A 51 6.19 17.77 3.32
C VAL A 51 5.74 18.62 2.14
N PHE A 52 4.68 18.22 1.43
CA PHE A 52 4.12 19.07 0.38
C PHE A 52 3.52 20.38 0.93
N GLY A 53 2.92 20.33 2.12
CA GLY A 53 2.43 21.49 2.85
C GLY A 53 3.56 22.46 3.20
N GLU A 54 4.66 21.97 3.73
CA GLU A 54 5.86 22.76 4.01
C GLU A 54 6.41 23.42 2.74
N ALA A 55 6.56 22.65 1.65
CA ALA A 55 7.03 23.18 0.38
C ALA A 55 6.13 24.31 -0.13
N LYS A 56 4.80 24.14 -0.02
CA LYS A 56 3.84 25.18 -0.38
C LYS A 56 4.00 26.43 0.48
N SER A 57 4.13 26.28 1.81
CA SER A 57 4.32 27.40 2.74
C SER A 57 5.63 28.16 2.50
N ARG A 58 6.65 27.48 1.96
CA ARG A 58 7.92 28.09 1.53
C ARG A 58 7.87 28.71 0.13
N GLY A 59 6.73 28.66 -0.56
CA GLY A 59 6.52 29.28 -1.88
C GLY A 59 6.83 28.39 -3.08
N TYR A 60 7.09 27.10 -2.89
CA TYR A 60 7.31 26.18 -4.01
C TYR A 60 5.99 25.76 -4.67
N LEU A 61 6.02 25.62 -6.00
CA LEU A 61 4.89 25.09 -6.76
C LEU A 61 4.81 23.56 -6.62
N VAL A 62 3.90 23.09 -5.76
CA VAL A 62 3.69 21.65 -5.47
C VAL A 62 3.48 20.80 -6.73
N MET A 63 2.77 21.35 -7.74
CA MET A 63 2.54 20.64 -9.00
C MET A 63 3.84 20.35 -9.77
N ALA A 64 4.81 21.27 -9.73
CA ALA A 64 6.12 21.05 -10.36
C ALA A 64 6.90 19.97 -9.61
N ILE A 65 6.90 20.00 -8.28
CA ILE A 65 7.56 18.98 -7.45
C ILE A 65 6.98 17.58 -7.74
N ARG A 66 5.66 17.45 -7.86
CA ARG A 66 5.02 16.17 -8.22
C ARG A 66 5.49 15.65 -9.59
N LYS A 67 5.56 16.52 -10.59
CA LYS A 67 6.10 16.18 -11.92
C LYS A 67 7.55 15.72 -11.83
N ILE A 68 8.40 16.43 -11.09
CA ILE A 68 9.81 16.06 -10.88
C ILE A 68 9.92 14.68 -10.20
N ILE A 69 9.14 14.40 -9.16
CA ILE A 69 9.14 13.08 -8.50
C ILE A 69 8.73 11.98 -9.48
N ALA A 70 7.73 12.22 -10.34
CA ALA A 70 7.32 11.25 -11.35
C ALA A 70 8.41 11.00 -12.40
N LEU A 71 9.04 12.06 -12.91
CA LEU A 71 10.16 11.94 -13.86
C LEU A 71 11.34 11.15 -13.25
N ARG A 72 11.65 11.39 -11.97
CA ARG A 72 12.75 10.69 -11.26
C ARG A 72 12.52 9.20 -11.05
N LYS A 73 11.30 8.69 -11.26
CA LYS A 73 10.97 7.25 -11.15
C LYS A 73 11.10 6.51 -12.49
N ARG A 74 11.26 7.23 -13.59
CA ARG A 74 11.35 6.67 -14.94
C ARG A 74 12.80 6.39 -15.32
N ASP A 75 12.99 5.56 -16.33
CA ASP A 75 14.29 5.41 -16.97
C ASP A 75 14.72 6.74 -17.61
N LYS A 76 16.02 7.05 -17.58
CA LYS A 76 16.54 8.33 -18.06
C LYS A 76 16.48 8.42 -19.59
N ASP A 77 16.67 7.31 -20.28
CA ASP A 77 16.66 7.27 -21.74
C ASP A 77 15.22 7.45 -22.24
N ASP A 78 14.24 6.79 -21.58
CA ASP A 78 12.82 6.98 -21.85
C ASP A 78 12.37 8.45 -21.65
N VAL A 79 12.91 9.12 -20.63
CA VAL A 79 12.62 10.55 -20.38
C VAL A 79 13.23 11.42 -21.47
N ALA A 80 14.48 11.16 -21.85
CA ALA A 80 15.16 11.94 -22.89
C ALA A 80 14.50 11.79 -24.26
N GLU A 81 14.07 10.57 -24.61
CA GLU A 81 13.34 10.30 -25.86
C GLU A 81 12.01 11.08 -25.90
N GLU A 82 11.21 11.01 -24.82
CA GLU A 82 9.96 11.75 -24.74
C GLU A 82 10.18 13.27 -24.80
N GLU A 83 11.20 13.78 -24.09
CA GLU A 83 11.53 15.21 -24.11
C GLU A 83 11.93 15.69 -25.51
N ALA A 84 12.69 14.88 -26.26
CA ALA A 84 13.05 15.18 -27.65
C ALA A 84 11.81 15.23 -28.56
N VAL A 85 10.88 14.29 -28.42
CA VAL A 85 9.63 14.27 -29.18
C VAL A 85 8.75 15.47 -28.83
N ILE A 86 8.61 15.80 -27.53
CA ILE A 86 7.86 16.98 -27.08
C ILE A 86 8.46 18.26 -27.65
N GLN A 87 9.78 18.38 -27.67
CA GLN A 87 10.46 19.54 -28.21
C GLN A 87 10.18 19.71 -29.71
N MET A 88 10.28 18.62 -30.49
CA MET A 88 9.92 18.62 -31.91
C MET A 88 8.46 19.08 -32.13
N TYR A 89 7.52 18.61 -31.30
CA TYR A 89 6.12 19.03 -31.41
C TYR A 89 5.91 20.50 -31.04
N LYS A 90 6.60 21.01 -30.02
CA LYS A 90 6.53 22.43 -29.66
C LYS A 90 7.04 23.32 -30.80
N GLU A 91 8.14 22.94 -31.42
CA GLU A 91 8.70 23.65 -32.57
C GLU A 91 7.71 23.68 -33.75
N ALA A 92 7.12 22.52 -34.08
CA ALA A 92 6.09 22.43 -35.11
C ALA A 92 4.83 23.28 -34.81
N LEU A 93 4.51 23.48 -33.53
CA LEU A 93 3.39 24.29 -33.07
C LEU A 93 3.75 25.77 -32.82
N GLY A 94 5.01 26.19 -33.04
CA GLY A 94 5.46 27.55 -32.76
C GLY A 94 5.48 27.92 -31.27
N MET A 95 5.66 26.93 -30.39
CA MET A 95 5.75 27.07 -28.93
C MET A 95 7.19 27.08 -28.41
N GLY A 96 8.18 27.23 -29.29
CA GLY A 96 9.62 27.23 -29.01
C GLY A 96 10.20 28.62 -28.83
#